data_AF-A0A0R1NKK1-F1
#
_entry.id   AF-A0A0R1NKK1-F1
#
_cell.length_a   1.000
_cell.length_b   1.000
_cell.length_c   1.000
_cell.angle_alpha   90.00
_cell.angle_beta   90.00
_cell.angle_gamma   90.00
#
_symmetry.space_group_name_H-M   'P 1'
#
loop_
_entity.id
_entity.type
_entity.pdbx_description
1 polymer ?
#
loop_
_entity_poly.entity_id
_entity_poly.type
_entity_poly.pdbx_seq_one_letter_code
_entity_poly.pdbx_strand_id
1 'polypeptide(L)'
;MNHREVIWMPITLSVIKHKMDDHIGQHVLVTSQIGRRKTTKRHGILKETFPAVFVVELDPGKSSFERVSYSYTDILTKNIEVDFDAAQVN
;
A
#
# COMPACT_ATOMS: atom_id res chain seq x y z
N MET A 1 25.91 10.14 7.41
CA MET A 1 24.81 10.90 6.78
C MET A 1 23.52 10.20 7.13
N ASN A 2 22.61 10.91 7.80
CA ASN A 2 21.42 10.33 8.40
C ASN A 2 20.47 9.78 7.31
N HIS A 3 20.26 8.46 7.29
CA HIS A 3 19.16 7.80 6.60
C HIS A 3 17.85 8.29 7.23
N ARG A 4 17.33 9.42 6.73
CA ARG A 4 15.97 9.85 7.07
C ARG A 4 15.03 9.11 6.13
N GLU A 5 14.09 8.41 6.75
CA GLU A 5 12.99 7.68 6.14
C GLU A 5 12.44 8.44 4.93
N VAL A 6 12.57 7.84 3.75
CA VAL A 6 12.05 8.39 2.51
C VAL A 6 10.54 8.13 2.54
N ILE A 7 9.79 8.96 3.27
CA ILE A 7 8.34 9.01 3.14
C ILE A 7 8.09 9.43 1.68
N TRP A 8 7.77 8.45 0.86
CA TRP A 8 7.56 8.64 -0.56
C TRP A 8 6.33 9.54 -0.72
N MET A 9 6.56 10.77 -1.18
CA MET A 9 5.51 11.75 -1.43
C MET A 9 5.18 11.72 -2.93
N PRO A 10 4.03 11.14 -3.34
CA PRO A 10 3.63 11.16 -4.74
C PRO A 10 3.31 12.57 -5.20
N ILE A 11 3.78 12.91 -6.39
CA ILE A 11 3.42 14.16 -7.08
C ILE A 11 2.14 14.03 -7.93
N THR A 12 1.81 12.83 -8.42
CA THR A 12 0.64 12.56 -9.29
C THR A 12 0.13 11.12 -9.15
N LEU A 13 -1.14 10.88 -9.54
CA LEU A 13 -1.75 9.54 -9.58
C LEU A 13 -0.99 8.58 -10.49
N SER A 14 -0.45 9.05 -11.61
CA SER A 14 0.33 8.22 -12.55
C SER A 14 1.62 7.69 -11.91
N VAL A 15 2.29 8.51 -11.10
CA VAL A 15 3.49 8.11 -10.36
C VAL A 15 3.16 7.08 -9.27
N ILE A 16 2.00 7.20 -8.62
CA ILE A 16 1.47 6.16 -7.71
C ILE A 16 1.20 4.88 -8.46
N LYS A 17 0.41 4.93 -9.53
CA LYS A 17 0.10 3.74 -10.31
C LYS A 17 1.37 3.03 -10.75
N HIS A 18 2.34 3.74 -11.34
CA HIS A 18 3.57 3.14 -11.84
C HIS A 18 4.36 2.44 -10.73
N LYS A 19 4.46 3.05 -9.54
CA LYS A 19 5.10 2.42 -8.39
C LYS A 19 4.38 1.15 -7.96
N MET A 20 3.04 1.16 -7.90
CA MET A 20 2.26 -0.04 -7.55
C MET A 20 2.46 -1.14 -8.61
N ASP A 21 2.50 -0.77 -9.90
CA ASP A 21 2.72 -1.70 -11.02
C ASP A 21 4.05 -2.46 -10.88
N ASP A 22 5.11 -1.75 -10.50
CA ASP A 22 6.46 -2.30 -10.30
C ASP A 22 6.55 -3.27 -9.11
N HIS A 23 5.59 -3.21 -8.18
CA HIS A 23 5.59 -3.99 -6.94
C HIS A 23 4.48 -5.04 -6.88
N ILE A 24 3.84 -5.37 -8.01
CA ILE A 24 2.87 -6.46 -8.08
C ILE A 24 3.55 -7.77 -7.64
N GLY A 25 2.89 -8.50 -6.74
CA GLY A 25 3.38 -9.73 -6.13
C GLY A 25 4.20 -9.53 -4.85
N GLN A 26 4.57 -8.29 -4.50
CA GLN A 26 5.36 -8.02 -3.30
C GLN A 26 4.48 -7.86 -2.04
N HIS A 27 5.12 -8.08 -0.89
CA HIS A 27 4.50 -7.82 0.41
C HIS A 27 4.34 -6.32 0.64
N VAL A 28 3.16 -5.95 1.12
CA VAL A 28 2.78 -4.57 1.41
C VAL A 28 2.24 -4.43 2.82
N LEU A 29 2.60 -3.34 3.46
CA LEU A 29 1.98 -2.87 4.70
C LEU A 29 1.07 -1.69 4.37
N VAL A 30 -0.23 -1.90 4.49
CA VAL A 30 -1.23 -0.85 4.33
C VAL A 30 -1.56 -0.27 5.69
N THR A 31 -1.29 1.02 5.86
CA THR A 31 -1.64 1.81 7.04
C THR A 31 -2.82 2.70 6.68
N SER A 32 -3.98 2.54 7.32
CA SER A 32 -5.17 3.36 7.03
C SER A 32 -5.75 4.03 8.27
N GLN A 33 -6.29 5.24 8.09
CA GLN A 33 -6.89 6.02 9.17
C GLN A 33 -8.34 5.58 9.39
N ILE A 34 -8.63 4.88 10.48
CA ILE A 34 -9.99 4.55 10.90
C ILE A 34 -10.46 5.64 11.87
N GLY A 35 -10.84 6.80 11.32
CA GLY A 35 -11.34 7.94 12.07
C GLY A 35 -10.25 8.83 12.69
N ARG A 36 -10.65 9.73 13.59
CA ARG A 36 -9.81 10.86 14.05
C ARG A 36 -8.67 10.51 15.01
N ARG A 37 -8.61 9.28 15.53
CA ARG A 37 -7.67 8.90 16.60
C ARG A 37 -7.04 7.52 16.43
N LYS A 38 -7.44 6.76 15.40
CA LYS A 38 -7.04 5.37 15.28
C LYS A 38 -6.54 5.08 13.88
N THR A 39 -5.35 4.51 13.80
CA THR A 39 -4.76 4.02 12.56
C THR A 39 -4.70 2.50 12.64
N THR A 40 -5.04 1.80 11.57
CA THR A 40 -4.85 0.35 11.45
C THR A 40 -3.70 0.06 10.52
N LYS A 41 -2.97 -1.02 10.79
CA LYS A 41 -1.90 -1.53 9.94
C LYS A 41 -2.25 -2.95 9.55
N ARG A 42 -2.24 -3.25 8.26
CA ARG A 42 -2.55 -4.57 7.73
C ARG A 42 -1.49 -5.00 6.73
N HIS A 43 -0.99 -6.22 6.88
CA HIS A 43 -0.08 -6.83 5.92
C HIS A 43 -0.86 -7.55 4.84
N GLY A 44 -0.29 -7.63 3.65
CA GLY A 44 -0.83 -8.41 2.54
C GLY A 44 0.12 -8.46 1.37
N ILE A 45 -0.38 -8.96 0.25
CA ILE A 45 0.33 -9.02 -1.03
C ILE A 45 -0.40 -8.14 -2.04
N LEU A 46 0.32 -7.27 -2.74
CA LEU A 46 -0.24 -6.52 -3.87
C LEU A 46 -0.50 -7.49 -5.03
N LYS A 47 -1.75 -7.78 -5.36
CA LYS A 47 -2.09 -8.78 -6.39
C LYS A 47 -2.23 -8.18 -7.77
N GLU A 48 -2.96 -7.07 -7.88
CA GLU A 48 -3.38 -6.51 -9.16
C GLU A 48 -3.46 -4.98 -9.10
N THR A 49 -3.19 -4.33 -10.22
CA THR A 49 -3.41 -2.89 -10.41
C THR A 49 -4.36 -2.66 -11.57
N PHE A 50 -5.24 -1.67 -11.42
CA PHE A 50 -6.21 -1.23 -12.42
C PHE A 50 -6.04 0.28 -12.66
N PRO A 51 -6.71 0.88 -13.65
CA PRO A 51 -6.55 2.31 -13.94
C PRO A 51 -6.85 3.26 -12.76
N ALA A 52 -7.78 2.91 -11.88
CA ALA A 52 -8.20 3.77 -10.76
C ALA A 52 -7.91 3.20 -9.35
N VAL A 53 -7.71 1.88 -9.25
CA VAL A 53 -7.58 1.17 -7.98
C VAL A 53 -6.51 0.08 -8.07
N PHE A 54 -6.08 -0.42 -6.93
CA PHE A 54 -5.22 -1.59 -6.80
C PHE A 54 -5.81 -2.56 -5.77
N VAL A 55 -5.48 -3.84 -5.89
CA VAL A 55 -6.03 -4.92 -5.07
C VAL A 55 -4.92 -5.51 -4.21
N VAL A 56 -5.15 -5.53 -2.91
CA VAL A 56 -4.29 -6.19 -1.92
C VAL A 56 -5.04 -7.40 -1.36
N GLU A 57 -4.37 -8.55 -1.37
CA GLU A 57 -4.81 -9.74 -0.64
C GLU A 57 -4.20 -9.68 0.75
N LEU A 58 -5.01 -9.39 1.76
CA LEU A 58 -4.56 -9.22 3.13
C LEU A 58 -4.27 -10.57 3.79
N ASP A 59 -3.22 -10.60 4.60
CA ASP A 59 -2.88 -11.78 5.39
C ASP A 59 -4.06 -12.15 6.31
N PRO A 60 -4.48 -13.43 6.31
CA PRO A 60 -5.60 -13.88 7.11
C PRO A 60 -5.21 -13.81 8.59
N GLY A 61 -5.63 -12.75 9.27
CA GLY A 61 -5.34 -12.61 10.71
C GLY A 61 -5.93 -13.76 11.53
N LYS A 62 -7.25 -14.02 11.38
CA LYS A 62 -7.99 -15.07 12.14
C LYS A 62 -9.11 -15.78 11.37
N SER A 63 -9.54 -15.31 10.20
CA SER A 63 -10.53 -16.00 9.37
C SER A 63 -10.55 -15.38 7.97
N SER A 64 -10.38 -16.21 6.94
CA SER A 64 -10.44 -15.90 5.49
C SER A 64 -9.46 -14.87 4.91
N PHE A 65 -8.93 -15.16 3.72
CA PHE A 65 -8.18 -14.21 2.89
C PHE A 65 -9.13 -13.09 2.43
N GLU A 66 -8.90 -11.87 2.90
CA GLU A 66 -9.71 -10.69 2.51
C GLU A 66 -9.01 -9.96 1.36
N ARG A 67 -9.63 -9.92 0.18
CA ARG A 67 -9.18 -9.07 -0.92
C ARG A 67 -9.82 -7.70 -0.81
N VAL A 68 -8.99 -6.67 -0.71
CA VAL A 68 -9.43 -5.29 -0.56
C VAL A 68 -8.88 -4.45 -1.70
N SER A 69 -9.74 -3.65 -2.30
CA SER A 69 -9.36 -2.64 -3.29
C SER A 69 -9.18 -1.27 -2.66
N TYR A 70 -8.11 -0.57 -3.01
CA TYR A 70 -7.83 0.80 -2.59
C TYR A 70 -7.64 1.70 -3.81
N SER A 71 -7.95 2.99 -3.70
CA SER A 71 -7.73 3.94 -4.80
C SER A 71 -6.35 4.60 -4.70
N TYR A 72 -5.79 5.02 -5.83
CA TYR A 72 -4.57 5.83 -5.82
C TYR A 72 -4.79 7.20 -5.17
N THR A 73 -6.02 7.71 -5.22
CA THR A 73 -6.41 8.95 -4.55
C THR A 73 -6.29 8.83 -3.03
N ASP A 74 -6.55 7.65 -2.45
CA ASP A 74 -6.38 7.44 -1.00
C ASP A 74 -4.92 7.60 -0.57
N ILE A 75 -3.97 7.15 -1.40
CA ILE A 75 -2.54 7.34 -1.18
C ILE A 75 -2.19 8.83 -1.35
N LEU A 76 -2.68 9.47 -2.41
CA LEU A 76 -2.41 10.89 -2.69
C LEU A 76 -2.92 11.82 -1.58
N THR A 77 -4.10 11.52 -1.04
CA THR A 77 -4.76 12.29 0.03
C THR A 77 -4.32 11.87 1.43
N LYS A 78 -3.41 10.89 1.54
CA LYS A 78 -2.89 10.34 2.80
C LYS A 78 -3.97 9.73 3.70
N ASN A 79 -5.08 9.29 3.09
CA ASN A 79 -6.08 8.49 3.78
C ASN A 79 -5.52 7.10 4.12
N ILE A 80 -4.62 6.61 3.24
CA ILE A 80 -3.79 5.43 3.46
C ILE A 80 -2.33 5.72 3.13
N GLU A 81 -1.45 4.92 3.70
CA GLU A 81 -0.03 4.84 3.38
C GLU A 81 0.29 3.38 3.02
N VAL A 82 1.12 3.18 2.00
CA VAL A 82 1.56 1.86 1.54
C VAL A 82 3.07 1.80 1.65
N ASP A 83 3.55 0.84 2.43
CA ASP A 83 4.96 0.53 2.57
C ASP A 83 5.26 -0.81 1.90
N PHE A 84 6.33 -0.86 1.11
CA PHE A 84 6.79 -2.07 0.45
C PHE A 84 7.99 -2.58 1.22
N ASP A 85 7.95 -3.83 1.67
CA ASP A 85 9.11 -4.43 2.32
C ASP A 85 10.17 -4.69 1.25
N ALA A 86 11.19 -3.83 1.19
CA ALA A 86 12.24 -3.87 0.17
C ALA A 86 13.19 -5.08 0.31
N ALA A 87 12.88 -6.06 1.17
CA ALA A 87 13.66 -7.28 1.32
C ALA A 87 12.96 -8.44 0.63
N GLN A 88 13.29 -8.67 -0.65
CA GLN A 88 13.55 -9.99 -1.26
C GLN A 88 13.99 -9.77 -2.71
N VAL A 89 15.19 -9.21 -2.89
CA VAL A 89 16.00 -9.46 -4.09
C VAL A 89 17.22 -10.25 -3.62
N ASN A 90 17.21 -11.54 -3.98
CA ASN A 90 18.41 -12.38 -4.01
C ASN A 90 19.14 -12.13 -5.33
#